data_AF-A0A7Y0CGU0-F1
#
_entry.id   AF-A0A7Y0CGU0-F1
#
_cell.length_a   1.000
_cell.length_b   1.000
_cell.length_c   1.000
_cell.angle_alpha   90.00
_cell.angle_beta   90.00
_cell.angle_gamma   90.00
#
_symmetry.space_group_name_H-M   'P 1'
#
loop_
_entity.id
_entity.type
_entity.pdbx_description
1 polymer ?
#
loop_
_entity_poly.entity_id
_entity_poly.type
_entity_poly.pdbx_seq_one_letter_code
_entity_poly.pdbx_strand_id
1 'polypeptide(L)'
;MSDALPGTPRAPHGPFAAQYRVVTVGMVALVALGAFESLAVSTAMPSVVASLGGIALYATAFAGPIASSIIGLTLAGFWADRRGPVAPLLVGVTLFVAGLVVAGTARSMLVLVGGRIVQGVGTGLYSVVLYVIVARVYPEQMRPRVFAAFAAAWVVPGIVGPYLAGLVVEHAGWRWVFLGVPALAVPAVAAMWPALAGLR
;
A
#
# COMPACT_ATOMS: atom_id res chain seq x y z
N MET A 1 -37.73 -28.44 33.82
CA MET A 1 -36.79 -27.45 34.37
C MET A 1 -35.78 -27.17 33.26
N SER A 2 -35.93 -25.97 32.67
CA SER A 2 -35.30 -25.39 31.48
C SER A 2 -34.05 -26.07 30.88
N ASP A 3 -34.14 -26.35 29.58
CA ASP A 3 -33.06 -26.61 28.64
C ASP A 3 -31.88 -25.63 28.82
N ALA A 4 -30.70 -26.17 29.11
CA ALA A 4 -29.45 -25.49 28.83
C ALA A 4 -29.11 -25.72 27.36
N LEU A 5 -29.39 -24.75 26.50
CA LEU A 5 -29.06 -24.81 25.08
C LEU A 5 -27.55 -25.04 24.89
N PRO A 6 -27.12 -26.13 24.23
CA PRO A 6 -25.72 -26.37 23.92
C PRO A 6 -25.23 -25.39 22.84
N GLY A 7 -24.19 -24.61 23.19
CA GLY A 7 -23.28 -23.97 22.24
C GLY A 7 -23.83 -22.72 21.56
N THR A 8 -23.85 -21.58 22.26
CA THR A 8 -23.75 -20.30 21.57
C THR A 8 -22.42 -20.29 20.81
N PRO A 9 -22.42 -20.16 19.47
CA PRO A 9 -21.19 -19.96 18.72
C PRO A 9 -20.51 -18.71 19.29
N ARG A 10 -19.31 -18.86 19.86
CA ARG A 10 -18.52 -17.71 20.33
C ARG A 10 -18.47 -16.73 19.17
N ALA A 11 -19.01 -15.52 19.37
CA ALA A 11 -19.07 -14.50 18.33
C ALA A 11 -17.69 -14.38 17.68
N PRO A 12 -17.59 -14.42 16.33
CA PRO A 12 -16.29 -14.37 15.66
C PRO A 12 -15.56 -13.12 16.11
N HIS A 13 -14.40 -13.32 16.75
CA HIS A 13 -13.54 -12.23 17.20
C HIS A 13 -13.27 -11.31 16.00
N GLY A 14 -13.42 -9.98 16.17
CA GLY A 14 -13.35 -9.01 15.07
C GLY A 14 -12.03 -9.04 14.28
N PRO A 15 -11.89 -8.28 13.18
CA PRO A 15 -10.68 -8.33 12.34
C PRO A 15 -9.38 -7.94 13.07
N PHE A 16 -9.49 -7.37 14.28
CA PHE A 16 -8.38 -7.07 15.20
C PHE A 16 -8.20 -8.09 16.33
N ALA A 17 -8.84 -9.26 16.25
CA ALA A 17 -8.58 -10.38 17.13
C ALA A 17 -7.09 -10.71 17.14
N ALA A 18 -6.54 -11.19 18.27
CA ALA A 18 -5.10 -11.45 18.42
C ALA A 18 -4.50 -12.28 17.26
N GLN A 19 -5.29 -13.21 16.70
CA GLN A 19 -4.92 -14.07 15.56
C GLN A 19 -4.84 -13.36 14.20
N TYR A 20 -5.60 -12.28 13.97
CA TYR A 20 -5.65 -11.56 12.68
C TYR A 20 -5.07 -10.15 12.74
N ARG A 21 -4.86 -9.62 13.96
CA ARG A 21 -4.48 -8.22 14.20
C ARG A 21 -3.24 -7.79 13.44
N VAL A 22 -2.19 -8.63 13.44
CA VAL A 22 -0.91 -8.32 12.76
C VAL A 22 -1.10 -8.21 11.25
N VAL A 23 -1.88 -9.13 10.66
CA VAL A 23 -2.18 -9.13 9.23
C VAL A 23 -3.05 -7.94 8.87
N THR A 24 -4.18 -7.73 9.55
CA THR A 24 -5.08 -6.59 9.31
C THR A 24 -4.34 -5.26 9.40
N VAL A 25 -3.56 -5.05 10.47
CA VAL A 25 -2.84 -3.78 10.70
C VAL A 25 -1.81 -3.54 9.60
N GLY A 26 -1.04 -4.55 9.21
CA GLY A 26 -0.05 -4.38 8.15
C GLY A 26 -0.67 -4.15 6.77
N MET A 27 -1.78 -4.83 6.45
CA MET A 27 -2.52 -4.59 5.20
C MET A 27 -3.11 -3.18 5.17
N VAL A 28 -3.74 -2.74 6.26
CA VAL A 28 -4.28 -1.39 6.41
C VAL A 28 -3.17 -0.35 6.31
N ALA A 29 -2.00 -0.59 6.92
CA ALA A 29 -0.85 0.28 6.83
C ALA A 29 -0.33 0.40 5.39
N LEU A 30 -0.20 -0.71 4.65
CA LEU A 30 0.21 -0.69 3.24
C LEU A 30 -0.77 0.10 2.37
N VAL A 31 -2.08 -0.07 2.58
CA VAL A 31 -3.10 0.71 1.88
C VAL A 31 -2.99 2.20 2.23
N ALA A 32 -2.86 2.52 3.52
CA ALA A 32 -2.73 3.91 3.97
C ALA A 32 -1.47 4.59 3.44
N LEU A 33 -0.36 3.86 3.38
CA LEU A 33 0.91 4.36 2.84
C LEU A 33 0.82 4.60 1.33
N GLY A 34 0.17 3.71 0.58
CA GLY A 34 -0.10 3.92 -0.84
C GLY A 34 -1.02 5.12 -1.09
N ALA A 35 -2.07 5.28 -0.28
CA ALA A 35 -2.98 6.42 -0.36
C ALA A 35 -2.28 7.74 -0.03
N PHE A 36 -1.52 7.78 1.07
CA PHE A 36 -0.71 8.93 1.46
C PHE A 36 0.26 9.31 0.35
N GLU A 37 0.99 8.34 -0.20
CA GLU A 37 1.92 8.58 -1.29
C GLU A 37 1.25 9.21 -2.51
N SER A 38 0.13 8.65 -2.96
CA SER A 38 -0.59 9.16 -4.14
C SER A 38 -1.03 10.62 -3.94
N LEU A 39 -1.42 10.99 -2.73
CA LEU A 39 -1.83 12.35 -2.39
C LEU A 39 -0.62 13.27 -2.21
N ALA A 40 0.40 12.81 -1.51
CA ALA A 40 1.58 13.58 -1.19
C ALA A 40 2.39 13.93 -2.46
N VAL A 41 2.44 13.02 -3.44
CA VAL A 41 3.04 13.31 -4.76
C VAL A 41 2.33 14.48 -5.44
N SER A 42 1.00 14.57 -5.33
CA SER A 42 0.26 15.69 -5.93
C SER A 42 0.72 17.05 -5.38
N THR A 43 1.03 17.10 -4.09
CA THR A 43 1.55 18.28 -3.40
C THR A 43 3.03 18.54 -3.67
N ALA A 44 3.84 17.48 -3.78
CA ALA A 44 5.28 17.59 -3.96
C ALA A 44 5.71 17.91 -5.41
N MET A 45 4.89 17.52 -6.40
CA MET A 45 5.27 17.58 -7.81
C MET A 45 5.63 18.98 -8.35
N PRO A 46 4.96 20.08 -7.95
CA PRO A 46 5.42 21.41 -8.32
C PRO A 46 6.87 21.70 -7.87
N SER A 47 7.25 21.26 -6.66
CA SER A 47 8.61 21.41 -6.13
C SER A 47 9.61 20.49 -6.83
N VAL A 48 9.17 19.29 -7.25
CA VAL A 48 9.98 18.39 -8.08
C VAL A 48 10.32 19.04 -9.42
N VAL A 49 9.34 19.61 -10.12
CA VAL A 49 9.59 20.29 -11.40
C VAL A 49 10.47 21.52 -11.21
N ALA A 50 10.28 22.29 -10.14
CA ALA A 50 11.13 23.43 -9.84
C ALA A 50 12.61 23.05 -9.63
N SER A 51 12.87 21.87 -9.06
CA SER A 51 14.24 21.42 -8.74
C SER A 51 14.91 20.57 -9.82
N LEU A 52 14.16 19.74 -10.54
CA LEU A 52 14.67 18.83 -11.58
C LEU A 52 14.37 19.30 -13.02
N GLY A 53 13.52 20.32 -13.18
CA GLY A 53 13.00 20.72 -14.48
C GLY A 53 12.08 19.66 -15.10
N GLY A 54 12.05 19.62 -16.43
CA GLY A 54 11.39 18.52 -17.16
C GLY A 54 9.87 18.54 -17.11
N ILE A 55 9.24 19.72 -17.23
CA ILE A 55 7.77 19.86 -17.22
C ILE A 55 7.07 18.99 -18.28
N ALA A 56 7.73 18.71 -19.40
CA ALA A 56 7.22 17.79 -20.42
C ALA A 56 6.96 16.36 -19.89
N LEU A 57 7.72 15.94 -18.87
CA LEU A 57 7.59 14.63 -18.22
C LEU A 57 6.65 14.66 -17.01
N TYR A 58 6.08 15.81 -16.65
CA TYR A 58 5.16 15.96 -15.53
C TYR A 58 3.93 15.05 -15.69
N ALA A 59 3.31 15.07 -16.87
CA ALA A 59 2.17 14.23 -17.18
C ALA A 59 2.53 12.74 -17.05
N THR A 60 3.71 12.34 -17.54
CA THR A 60 4.19 10.96 -17.44
C THR A 60 4.50 10.54 -16.00
N ALA A 61 5.03 11.43 -15.18
CA ALA A 61 5.30 11.17 -13.76
C ALA A 61 4.02 10.96 -12.93
N PHE A 62 2.90 11.57 -13.34
CA PHE A 62 1.58 11.34 -12.76
C PHE A 62 0.87 10.11 -13.33
N ALA A 63 0.78 10.02 -14.66
CA ALA A 63 0.01 8.97 -15.34
C ALA A 63 0.73 7.63 -15.40
N GLY A 64 2.06 7.62 -15.46
CA GLY A 64 2.91 6.42 -15.56
C GLY A 64 2.67 5.40 -14.44
N PRO A 65 2.67 5.79 -13.15
CA PRO A 65 2.29 4.93 -12.03
C PRO A 65 0.91 4.30 -12.20
N ILE A 66 -0.09 5.06 -12.61
CA ILE A 66 -1.46 4.56 -12.80
C ILE A 66 -1.47 3.52 -13.92
N ALA A 67 -0.89 3.84 -15.08
CA ALA A 67 -0.82 2.93 -16.21
C ALA A 67 -0.04 1.63 -15.89
N SER A 68 1.12 1.76 -15.24
CA SER A 68 1.93 0.62 -14.83
C SER A 68 1.29 -0.21 -13.71
N SER A 69 0.49 0.41 -12.84
CA SER A 69 -0.28 -0.32 -11.83
C SER A 69 -1.26 -1.29 -12.48
N ILE A 70 -1.90 -0.94 -13.59
CA ILE A 70 -2.84 -1.83 -14.29
C ILE A 70 -2.14 -3.12 -14.70
N ILE A 71 -0.90 -3.03 -15.19
CA ILE A 71 -0.06 -4.19 -15.53
C ILE A 71 0.21 -5.02 -14.27
N GLY A 72 0.59 -4.37 -13.16
CA GLY A 72 0.81 -5.02 -11.87
C GLY A 72 -0.43 -5.74 -11.34
N LEU A 73 -1.61 -5.11 -11.44
CA LEU A 73 -2.91 -5.67 -11.05
C LEU A 73 -3.20 -6.96 -11.82
N THR A 74 -3.05 -6.94 -13.16
CA THR A 74 -3.30 -8.12 -14.00
C THR A 74 -2.32 -9.25 -13.69
N LEU A 75 -1.01 -8.94 -13.56
CA LEU A 75 0.02 -9.93 -13.24
C LEU A 75 -0.20 -10.57 -11.86
N ALA A 76 -0.56 -9.77 -10.86
CA ALA A 76 -0.83 -10.26 -9.51
C ALA A 76 -1.99 -11.24 -9.46
N GLY A 77 -3.08 -10.98 -10.19
CA GLY A 77 -4.23 -11.90 -10.25
C GLY A 77 -3.81 -13.29 -10.74
N PHE A 78 -3.21 -13.36 -11.92
CA PHE A 78 -2.72 -14.64 -12.48
C PHE A 78 -1.71 -15.35 -11.58
N TRP A 79 -0.82 -14.58 -10.95
CA TRP A 79 0.21 -15.15 -10.08
C TRP A 79 -0.38 -15.68 -8.76
N ALA A 80 -1.27 -14.91 -8.12
CA ALA A 80 -1.92 -15.29 -6.87
C ALA A 80 -2.83 -16.53 -7.03
N ASP A 81 -3.47 -16.67 -8.18
CA ASP A 81 -4.31 -17.82 -8.50
C ASP A 81 -3.48 -19.09 -8.72
N ARG A 82 -2.29 -18.99 -9.34
CA ARG A 82 -1.44 -20.15 -9.64
C ARG A 82 -0.49 -20.57 -8.53
N ARG A 83 0.12 -19.63 -7.81
CA ARG A 83 1.21 -19.88 -6.85
C ARG A 83 0.93 -19.33 -5.45
N GLY A 84 -0.29 -18.84 -5.21
CA GLY A 84 -0.69 -18.25 -3.93
C GLY A 84 -0.30 -16.77 -3.78
N PRO A 85 -0.89 -16.08 -2.78
CA PRO A 85 -0.81 -14.63 -2.65
C PRO A 85 0.52 -14.12 -2.06
N VAL A 86 1.31 -14.95 -1.38
CA VAL A 86 2.47 -14.45 -0.60
C VAL A 86 3.59 -13.91 -1.50
N ALA A 87 3.94 -14.64 -2.57
CA ALA A 87 5.01 -14.23 -3.49
C ALA A 87 4.71 -12.89 -4.20
N PRO A 88 3.53 -12.70 -4.84
CA PRO A 88 3.23 -11.42 -5.49
C PRO A 88 3.07 -10.26 -4.48
N LEU A 89 2.64 -10.52 -3.23
CA LEU A 89 2.65 -9.51 -2.16
C LEU A 89 4.07 -8.99 -1.91
N LEU A 90 5.02 -9.89 -1.65
CA LEU A 90 6.39 -9.52 -1.30
C LEU A 90 7.10 -8.82 -2.45
N VAL A 91 6.94 -9.31 -3.68
CA VAL A 91 7.51 -8.67 -4.87
C VAL A 91 6.88 -7.30 -5.11
N GLY A 92 5.56 -7.19 -4.98
CA GLY A 92 4.86 -5.91 -5.14
C GLY A 92 5.32 -4.84 -4.14
N VAL A 93 5.40 -5.20 -2.86
CA VAL A 93 5.92 -4.31 -1.82
C VAL A 93 7.38 -3.93 -2.08
N THR A 94 8.22 -4.89 -2.48
CA THR A 94 9.64 -4.62 -2.77
C THR A 94 9.79 -3.63 -3.93
N LEU A 95 9.01 -3.80 -5.00
CA LEU A 95 9.00 -2.88 -6.13
C LEU A 95 8.45 -1.50 -5.76
N PHE A 96 7.41 -1.44 -4.93
CA PHE A 96 6.86 -0.20 -4.40
C PHE A 96 7.93 0.58 -3.62
N VAL A 97 8.59 -0.07 -2.67
CA VAL A 97 9.65 0.53 -1.85
C VAL A 97 10.85 0.93 -2.71
N ALA A 98 11.31 0.06 -3.60
CA ALA A 98 12.45 0.34 -4.48
C ALA A 98 12.16 1.53 -5.41
N GLY A 99 10.97 1.57 -6.02
CA GLY A 99 10.55 2.68 -6.88
C GLY A 99 10.50 4.02 -6.14
N LEU A 100 10.03 4.01 -4.89
CA LEU A 100 10.03 5.21 -4.03
C LEU A 100 11.43 5.67 -3.63
N VAL A 101 12.34 4.74 -3.32
CA VAL A 101 13.74 5.07 -3.04
C VAL A 101 14.41 5.68 -4.28
N VAL A 102 14.16 5.12 -5.47
CA VAL A 102 14.65 5.67 -6.74
C VAL A 102 14.08 7.07 -6.99
N ALA A 103 12.77 7.26 -6.80
CA ALA A 103 12.13 8.57 -6.98
C ALA A 103 12.66 9.61 -5.97
N GLY A 104 12.82 9.25 -4.70
CA GLY A 104 13.35 10.13 -3.66
C GLY A 104 14.84 10.44 -3.80
N THR A 105 15.61 9.57 -4.46
CA THR A 105 17.03 9.80 -4.75
C THR A 105 17.29 10.33 -6.16
N ALA A 106 16.24 10.58 -6.95
CA ALA A 106 16.35 11.02 -8.33
C ALA A 106 17.14 12.34 -8.47
N ARG A 107 18.04 12.37 -9.46
CA ARG A 107 18.82 13.58 -9.85
C ARG A 107 18.32 14.18 -11.18
N SER A 108 17.36 13.54 -11.82
CA SER A 108 16.73 14.02 -13.05
C SER A 108 15.28 13.55 -13.12
N MET A 109 14.45 14.29 -13.87
CA MET A 109 13.03 13.98 -14.03
C MET A 109 12.79 12.60 -14.66
N LEU A 110 13.67 12.16 -15.57
CA LEU A 110 13.60 10.82 -16.18
C LEU A 110 13.79 9.71 -15.14
N VAL A 111 14.74 9.86 -14.22
CA VAL A 111 14.98 8.87 -13.15
C VAL A 111 13.77 8.83 -12.21
N LEU A 112 13.18 9.99 -11.91
CA LEU A 112 11.95 10.07 -11.10
C LEU A 112 10.79 9.35 -11.78
N VAL A 113 10.56 9.58 -13.08
CA VAL A 113 9.53 8.88 -13.87
C VAL A 113 9.79 7.37 -13.87
N GLY A 114 11.04 6.93 -14.03
CA GLY A 114 11.41 5.51 -13.96
C GLY A 114 11.05 4.90 -12.61
N GLY A 115 11.43 5.56 -11.50
CA GLY A 115 11.06 5.13 -10.15
C GLY A 115 9.55 5.07 -9.94
N ARG A 116 8.82 6.06 -10.44
CA ARG A 116 7.35 6.16 -10.42
C ARG A 116 6.67 5.02 -11.18
N ILE A 117 7.20 4.62 -12.32
CA ILE A 117 6.70 3.47 -13.09
C ILE A 117 6.94 2.15 -12.33
N VAL A 118 8.16 1.93 -11.83
CA VAL A 118 8.51 0.72 -11.05
C VAL A 118 7.62 0.61 -9.81
N GLN A 119 7.44 1.73 -9.11
CA GLN A 119 6.57 1.81 -7.97
C GLN A 119 5.11 1.48 -8.35
N GLY A 120 4.59 2.03 -9.44
CA GLY A 120 3.23 1.78 -9.91
C GLY A 120 2.95 0.30 -10.14
N VAL A 121 3.88 -0.42 -10.78
CA VAL A 121 3.81 -1.90 -10.90
C VAL A 121 3.71 -2.55 -9.52
N GLY A 122 4.56 -2.11 -8.57
CA GLY A 122 4.54 -2.59 -7.20
C GLY A 122 3.20 -2.39 -6.49
N THR A 123 2.62 -1.18 -6.62
CA THR A 123 1.30 -0.83 -6.10
C THR A 123 0.21 -1.73 -6.65
N GLY A 124 0.19 -1.95 -7.96
CA GLY A 124 -0.77 -2.84 -8.60
C GLY A 124 -0.65 -4.28 -8.10
N LEU A 125 0.58 -4.78 -7.98
CA LEU A 125 0.87 -6.13 -7.52
C LEU A 125 0.35 -6.38 -6.09
N TYR A 126 0.78 -5.55 -5.12
CA TYR A 126 0.37 -5.80 -3.74
C TYR A 126 -1.11 -5.52 -3.53
N SER A 127 -1.68 -4.49 -4.17
CA SER A 127 -3.06 -4.05 -3.91
C SER A 127 -4.07 -5.16 -4.19
N VAL A 128 -4.01 -5.82 -5.35
CA VAL A 128 -4.91 -6.93 -5.69
C VAL A 128 -4.76 -8.09 -4.71
N VAL A 129 -3.51 -8.41 -4.37
CA VAL A 129 -3.18 -9.53 -3.50
C VAL A 129 -3.72 -9.31 -2.09
N LEU A 130 -3.76 -8.07 -1.60
CA LEU A 130 -4.40 -7.75 -0.32
C LEU A 130 -5.87 -8.21 -0.32
N TYR A 131 -6.64 -7.90 -1.37
CA TYR A 131 -8.04 -8.37 -1.48
C TYR A 131 -8.15 -9.89 -1.52
N VAL A 132 -7.23 -10.57 -2.23
CA VAL A 132 -7.17 -12.04 -2.28
C VAL A 132 -6.89 -12.63 -0.88
N ILE A 133 -5.99 -12.03 -0.11
CA ILE A 133 -5.69 -12.45 1.27
C ILE A 133 -6.92 -12.28 2.16
N VAL A 134 -7.66 -11.16 2.03
CA VAL A 134 -8.92 -10.96 2.78
C VAL A 134 -9.90 -12.10 2.48
N ALA A 135 -10.08 -12.45 1.20
CA ALA A 135 -11.00 -13.50 0.79
C ALA A 135 -10.61 -14.90 1.33
N ARG A 136 -9.30 -15.20 1.40
CA ARG A 136 -8.80 -16.52 1.82
C ARG A 136 -8.65 -16.68 3.34
N VAL A 137 -8.28 -15.62 4.06
CA VAL A 137 -7.95 -15.69 5.50
C VAL A 137 -9.15 -15.39 6.39
N TYR A 138 -10.07 -14.54 5.95
CA TYR A 138 -11.17 -14.05 6.79
C TYR A 138 -12.49 -14.74 6.46
N PRO A 139 -13.27 -15.13 7.49
CA PRO A 139 -14.66 -15.56 7.33
C PRO A 139 -15.49 -14.50 6.60
N GLU A 140 -16.49 -14.93 5.83
CA GLU A 140 -17.34 -14.05 5.02
C GLU A 140 -17.95 -12.88 5.81
N GLN A 141 -18.34 -13.14 7.06
CA GLN A 141 -18.96 -12.15 7.95
C GLN A 141 -17.98 -11.05 8.39
N MET A 142 -16.67 -11.30 8.31
CA MET A 142 -15.62 -10.37 8.73
C MET A 142 -15.06 -9.54 7.58
N ARG A 143 -15.18 -10.02 6.33
CA ARG A 143 -14.64 -9.32 5.14
C ARG A 143 -15.16 -7.88 5.00
N PRO A 144 -16.46 -7.56 5.22
CA PRO A 144 -16.95 -6.18 5.13
C PRO A 144 -16.26 -5.23 6.11
N ARG A 145 -15.92 -5.69 7.33
CA ARG A 145 -15.22 -4.87 8.32
C ARG A 145 -13.76 -4.60 7.91
N VAL A 146 -13.11 -5.56 7.25
CA VAL A 146 -11.75 -5.35 6.71
C VAL A 146 -11.77 -4.36 5.56
N PHE A 147 -12.74 -4.47 4.64
CA PHE A 147 -12.88 -3.49 3.56
C PHE A 147 -13.27 -2.10 4.06
N ALA A 148 -14.05 -2.00 5.14
CA ALA A 148 -14.29 -0.73 5.82
C ALA A 148 -12.98 -0.13 6.38
N ALA A 149 -12.09 -0.96 6.94
CA ALA A 149 -10.78 -0.51 7.38
C ALA A 149 -9.90 -0.04 6.20
N PHE A 150 -9.97 -0.70 5.04
CA PHE A 150 -9.28 -0.24 3.82
C PHE A 150 -9.84 1.08 3.31
N ALA A 151 -11.16 1.27 3.34
CA ALA A 151 -11.77 2.54 3.00
C ALA A 151 -11.30 3.66 3.97
N ALA A 152 -11.29 3.38 5.27
CA ALA A 152 -10.75 4.31 6.27
C ALA A 152 -9.26 4.63 6.04
N ALA A 153 -8.47 3.63 5.60
CA ALA A 153 -7.07 3.80 5.24
C ALA A 153 -6.86 4.73 4.03
N TRP A 154 -7.88 4.95 3.19
CA TRP A 154 -7.86 5.96 2.14
C TRP A 154 -8.34 7.33 2.63
N VAL A 155 -9.38 7.35 3.47
CA VAL A 155 -10.00 8.58 3.98
C VAL A 155 -9.04 9.35 4.90
N VAL A 156 -8.37 8.66 5.83
CA VAL A 156 -7.49 9.34 6.80
C VAL A 156 -6.35 10.07 6.10
N PRO A 157 -5.55 9.44 5.20
CA PRO A 157 -4.58 10.16 4.40
C PRO A 157 -5.21 11.22 3.48
N GLY A 158 -6.44 11.03 3.01
CA GLY A 158 -7.18 12.06 2.25
C GLY A 158 -7.29 13.39 2.99
N ILE A 159 -7.48 13.35 4.31
CA ILE A 159 -7.68 14.53 5.15
C ILE A 159 -6.35 15.15 5.58
N VAL A 160 -5.43 14.33 6.13
CA VAL A 160 -4.17 14.83 6.71
C VAL A 160 -2.98 14.79 5.76
N GLY A 161 -3.07 14.01 4.67
CA GLY A 161 -1.96 13.74 3.75
C GLY A 161 -1.41 14.99 3.08
N PRO A 162 -2.23 15.81 2.40
CA PRO A 162 -1.74 17.03 1.74
C PRO A 162 -1.10 18.02 2.71
N TYR A 163 -1.65 18.16 3.92
CA TYR A 163 -1.08 19.03 4.97
C TYR A 163 0.29 18.53 5.43
N LEU A 164 0.41 17.25 5.78
CA LEU A 164 1.67 16.65 6.19
C LEU A 164 2.71 16.68 5.05
N ALA A 165 2.28 16.38 3.82
CA ALA A 165 3.15 16.45 2.64
C ALA A 165 3.68 17.87 2.41
N GLY A 166 2.83 18.89 2.55
CA GLY A 166 3.22 20.29 2.49
C GLY A 166 4.29 20.65 3.53
N LEU A 167 4.06 20.28 4.80
CA LEU A 167 5.04 20.50 5.87
C LEU A 167 6.39 19.82 5.59
N VAL A 168 6.36 18.58 5.08
CA VAL A 168 7.57 17.85 4.71
C VAL A 168 8.30 18.54 3.56
N VAL A 169 7.58 18.99 2.53
CA VAL A 169 8.17 19.71 1.40
C VAL A 169 8.81 21.02 1.87
N GLU A 170 8.16 21.75 2.78
CA GLU A 170 8.64 23.03 3.31
C GLU A 170 9.88 22.88 4.20
N HIS A 171 9.89 21.91 5.11
CA HIS A 171 10.94 21.80 6.15
C HIS A 171 12.06 20.84 5.80
N ALA A 172 11.76 19.73 5.11
CA ALA A 172 12.71 18.67 4.80
C ALA A 172 13.02 18.57 3.30
N GLY A 173 12.13 19.08 2.44
CA GLY A 173 12.23 19.01 0.99
C GLY A 173 11.43 17.86 0.38
N TRP A 174 11.12 17.99 -0.91
CA TRP A 174 10.26 17.05 -1.65
C TRP A 174 10.76 15.59 -1.66
N ARG A 175 12.07 15.37 -1.51
CA ARG A 175 12.67 14.02 -1.53
C ARG A 175 12.15 13.16 -0.38
N TRP A 176 11.88 13.76 0.77
CA TRP A 176 11.36 13.06 1.95
C TRP A 176 9.92 12.63 1.83
N VAL A 177 9.14 13.25 0.92
CA VAL A 177 7.80 12.76 0.59
C VAL A 177 7.86 11.35 0.01
N PHE A 178 8.89 11.07 -0.81
CA PHE A 178 9.12 9.75 -1.38
C PHE A 178 9.84 8.79 -0.43
N LEU A 179 10.81 9.28 0.37
CA LEU A 179 11.61 8.44 1.27
C LEU A 179 10.93 8.12 2.62
N GLY A 180 10.01 8.97 3.08
CA GLY A 180 9.27 8.75 4.32
C GLY A 180 8.35 7.54 4.26
N VAL A 181 7.79 7.26 3.08
CA VAL A 181 6.89 6.11 2.87
C VAL A 181 7.63 4.77 3.01
N PRO A 182 8.78 4.51 2.35
CA PRO A 182 9.66 3.37 2.62
C PRO A 182 10.01 3.17 4.09
N ALA A 183 10.34 4.26 4.80
CA ALA A 183 10.73 4.21 6.21
C ALA A 183 9.61 3.65 7.11
N LEU A 184 8.35 3.87 6.73
CA LEU A 184 7.17 3.34 7.43
C LEU A 184 6.69 2.00 6.86
N ALA A 185 6.86 1.76 5.55
CA ALA A 185 6.43 0.55 4.87
C ALA A 185 7.26 -0.68 5.27
N VAL A 186 8.59 -0.54 5.38
CA VAL A 186 9.50 -1.66 5.69
C VAL A 186 9.19 -2.27 7.07
N PRO A 187 9.04 -1.49 8.17
CA PRO A 187 8.64 -2.05 9.46
C PRO A 187 7.26 -2.71 9.45
N ALA A 188 6.28 -2.12 8.75
CA ALA A 188 4.94 -2.68 8.66
C ALA A 188 4.95 -4.07 8.00
N VAL A 189 5.75 -4.23 6.95
CA VAL A 189 5.89 -5.50 6.22
C VAL A 189 6.69 -6.52 7.03
N ALA A 190 7.75 -6.09 7.71
CA ALA A 190 8.51 -6.95 8.61
C ALA A 190 7.62 -7.50 9.73
N ALA A 191 6.71 -6.68 10.27
CA ALA A 191 5.74 -7.12 11.27
C ALA A 191 4.74 -8.15 10.72
N MET A 192 4.38 -8.09 9.43
CA MET A 192 3.50 -9.07 8.79
C MET A 192 4.18 -10.42 8.49
N TRP A 193 5.51 -10.46 8.42
CA TRP A 193 6.28 -11.63 8.00
C TRP A 193 5.94 -12.94 8.75
N PRO A 194 5.80 -12.95 10.10
CA PRO A 194 5.49 -14.17 10.84
C PRO A 194 4.10 -14.74 10.48
N ALA A 195 3.15 -13.87 10.19
CA ALA A 195 1.79 -14.28 9.84
C ALA A 195 1.69 -14.76 8.38
N LEU A 196 2.50 -14.18 7.48
CA LEU A 196 2.61 -14.64 6.09
C LEU A 196 3.39 -15.96 5.96
N ALA A 197 4.36 -16.20 6.84
CA ALA A 197 5.12 -17.46 6.87
C ALA A 197 4.25 -18.68 7.21
N GLY A 198 3.16 -18.49 7.96
CA GLY A 198 2.16 -19.53 8.25
C GLY A 198 1.18 -19.83 7.10
N LEU A 199 1.22 -19.05 6.00
CA LEU A 199 0.37 -19.23 4.81
C LEU A 199 1.14 -19.84 3.61
N ARG A 200 2.37 -20.30 3.83
CA ARG A 200 3.21 -20.97 2.82
C ARG A 200 2.85 -22.45 2.67
#